data_AF-A0A8X6RHT0-F1
#
_entry.id   AF-A0A8X6RHT0-F1
#
_cell.length_a   1.000
_cell.length_b   1.000
_cell.length_c   1.000
_cell.angle_alpha   90.00
_cell.angle_beta   90.00
_cell.angle_gamma   90.00
#
_symmetry.space_group_name_H-M   'P 1'
#
loop_
_entity.id
_entity.type
_entity.pdbx_description
1 polymer ?
#
loop_
_entity_poly.entity_id
_entity_poly.type
_entity_poly.pdbx_seq_one_letter_code
_entity_poly.pdbx_strand_id
1 'polypeptide(L)'
;MMCLANVYFFLDGTARQWYVNNEDALDSWEAFKNGLSGLFGDRQKYTRRAEEQLKCRAQRSGESTQSYIQGVLGLCQEVNPLMKEDEKVSHLMKGVAEDIYQPC
;
A
#
# COMPACT_ATOMS: atom_id res chain seq x y z
N MET A 1 32.30 14.20 7.70
CA MET A 1 31.15 14.42 6.79
C MET A 1 30.78 13.10 6.14
N MET A 2 30.25 12.13 6.90
CA MET A 2 29.85 10.79 6.41
C MET A 2 28.82 10.15 7.34
N CYS A 3 27.84 10.91 7.85
CA CYS A 3 26.89 10.37 8.83
C CYS A 3 25.92 9.34 8.20
N LEU A 4 25.84 9.26 6.87
CA LEU A 4 24.86 8.45 6.14
C LEU A 4 25.43 7.57 5.02
N ALA A 5 26.75 7.42 4.89
CA ALA A 5 27.36 6.71 3.74
C ALA A 5 26.81 5.30 3.49
N ASN A 6 26.36 4.61 4.55
CA ASN A 6 25.79 3.28 4.43
C ASN A 6 24.34 3.25 3.92
N VAL A 7 23.59 4.35 4.09
CA VAL A 7 22.15 4.44 3.75
C VAL A 7 21.90 4.14 2.29
N TYR A 8 22.77 4.64 1.40
CA TYR A 8 22.69 4.41 -0.04
C TYR A 8 22.54 2.92 -0.40
N PHE A 9 23.25 2.03 0.29
CA PHE A 9 23.25 0.59 0.01
C PHE A 9 21.95 -0.12 0.42
N PHE A 10 21.15 0.50 1.30
CA PHE A 10 19.87 -0.05 1.76
C PHE A 10 18.65 0.50 1.02
N LEU A 11 18.86 1.45 0.10
CA LEU A 11 17.79 2.01 -0.72
C LEU A 11 17.82 1.40 -2.11
N ASP A 12 16.66 1.33 -2.76
CA ASP A 12 16.55 0.89 -4.16
C ASP A 12 15.55 1.75 -4.93
N GLY A 13 15.67 1.71 -6.27
CA GLY A 13 14.79 2.43 -7.19
C GLY A 13 14.63 3.92 -6.84
N THR A 14 13.37 4.36 -6.75
CA THR A 14 12.99 5.77 -6.50
C THR A 14 13.53 6.29 -5.17
N ALA A 15 13.61 5.46 -4.12
CA ALA A 15 14.12 5.89 -2.83
C ALA A 15 15.63 6.17 -2.88
N ARG A 16 16.39 5.35 -3.62
CA ARG A 16 17.83 5.58 -3.83
C ARG A 16 18.07 6.86 -4.64
N GLN A 17 17.33 7.06 -5.74
CA GLN A 17 17.49 8.26 -6.56
C GLN A 17 17.15 9.53 -5.78
N TRP A 18 16.10 9.47 -4.94
CA TRP A 18 15.76 10.57 -4.05
C TRP A 18 16.91 10.91 -3.09
N TYR A 19 17.52 9.90 -2.46
CA TYR A 19 18.65 10.11 -1.55
C TYR A 19 19.82 10.82 -2.23
N VAL A 20 20.23 10.36 -3.43
CA VAL A 20 21.32 10.98 -4.21
C VAL A 20 21.00 12.43 -4.55
N ASN A 21 19.76 12.73 -4.96
CA ASN A 21 19.37 14.09 -5.34
C ASN A 21 19.32 15.08 -4.15
N ASN A 22 19.30 14.57 -2.92
CA ASN A 22 19.15 15.38 -1.70
C ASN A 22 20.34 15.19 -0.75
N GLU A 23 21.43 14.53 -1.18
CA GLU A 23 22.54 14.11 -0.31
C GLU A 23 23.12 15.30 0.48
N ASP A 24 23.29 16.46 -0.16
CA ASP A 24 23.80 17.69 0.47
C ASP A 24 22.88 18.24 1.59
N ALA A 25 21.57 18.00 1.48
CA ALA A 25 20.57 18.45 2.46
C ALA A 25 20.32 17.41 3.57
N LEU A 26 20.80 16.18 3.40
CA LEU A 26 20.65 15.08 4.35
C LEU A 26 21.92 14.94 5.18
N ASP A 27 22.24 15.96 5.98
CA ASP A 27 23.49 16.05 6.75
C ASP A 27 23.49 15.25 8.08
N SER A 28 22.31 14.80 8.50
CA SER A 28 22.07 14.14 9.77
C SER A 28 21.08 12.98 9.63
N TRP A 29 21.18 12.00 10.54
CA TRP A 29 20.23 10.88 10.58
C TRP A 29 18.79 11.34 10.81
N GLU A 30 18.59 12.44 11.54
CA GLU A 30 17.28 13.02 11.77
C GLU A 30 16.71 13.66 10.49
N ALA A 31 17.50 14.46 9.77
CA ALA A 31 17.10 15.01 8.47
C ALA A 31 16.73 13.91 7.47
N PHE A 32 17.53 12.84 7.41
CA PHE A 32 17.23 11.66 6.60
C PHE A 32 15.89 11.01 6.97
N LYS A 33 15.67 10.67 8.24
CA LYS A 33 14.41 10.05 8.68
C LYS A 33 13.20 10.92 8.39
N ASN A 34 13.31 12.23 8.63
CA ASN A 34 12.21 13.16 8.41
C ASN A 34 11.91 13.31 6.91
N GLY A 35 12.93 13.45 6.06
CA GLY A 35 12.77 13.52 4.61
C GLY A 35 12.17 12.23 4.04
N LEU A 36 12.72 11.07 4.43
CA LEU A 36 12.25 9.77 3.98
C LEU A 36 10.80 9.53 4.41
N SER A 37 10.45 9.83 5.67
CA SER A 37 9.09 9.66 6.19
C SER A 37 8.11 10.66 5.57
N GLY A 38 8.54 11.89 5.28
CA GLY A 38 7.68 12.88 4.62
C GLY A 38 7.32 12.50 3.18
N LEU A 39 8.25 11.90 2.44
CA LEU A 39 8.05 11.53 1.04
C LEU A 39 7.45 10.13 0.86
N PHE A 40 7.93 9.16 1.63
CA PHE A 40 7.56 7.75 1.48
C PHE A 40 6.70 7.23 2.64
N GLY A 41 6.65 7.94 3.77
CA GLY A 41 5.89 7.56 4.95
C GLY A 41 4.50 8.17 5.04
N ASP A 42 4.06 8.95 4.04
CA ASP A 42 2.71 9.52 3.99
C ASP A 42 1.66 8.42 3.78
N ARG A 43 1.34 7.75 4.89
CA ARG A 43 0.35 6.67 4.96
C ARG A 43 -1.01 7.15 4.48
N GLN A 44 -1.36 8.42 4.62
CA GLN A 44 -2.66 8.94 4.19
C GLN A 44 -2.82 8.89 2.67
N LYS A 45 -1.75 9.16 1.90
CA LYS A 45 -1.78 9.00 0.43
C LYS A 45 -1.99 7.54 0.03
N TYR A 46 -1.30 6.61 0.67
CA TYR A 46 -1.44 5.18 0.40
C TYR A 46 -2.82 4.66 0.83
N THR A 47 -3.28 5.05 2.01
CA THR A 47 -4.62 4.75 2.53
C THR A 47 -5.70 5.27 1.59
N ARG A 48 -5.63 6.52 1.12
CA ARG A 48 -6.60 7.07 0.15
C ARG A 48 -6.60 6.28 -1.17
N ARG A 49 -5.43 5.93 -1.69
CA ARG A 49 -5.33 5.10 -2.90
C ARG A 49 -5.94 3.71 -2.67
N ALA A 50 -5.65 3.10 -1.53
CA ALA A 50 -6.22 1.82 -1.13
C ALA A 50 -7.75 1.92 -0.98
N GLU A 51 -8.28 3.03 -0.44
CA GLU A 51 -9.72 3.29 -0.35
C GLU A 51 -10.38 3.39 -1.72
N GLU A 52 -9.77 4.14 -2.65
CA GLU A 52 -10.25 4.26 -4.03
C GLU A 52 -10.23 2.91 -4.75
N GLN A 53 -9.18 2.11 -4.54
CA GLN A 53 -9.09 0.75 -5.08
C GLN A 53 -10.14 -0.18 -4.48
N LEU A 54 -10.30 -0.17 -3.15
CA LEU A 54 -11.28 -0.99 -2.43
C LEU A 54 -12.71 -0.66 -2.86
N LYS A 55 -13.02 0.63 -3.11
CA LYS A 55 -14.33 1.08 -3.61
C LYS A 55 -14.68 0.51 -4.98
N CYS A 56 -13.70 0.37 -5.88
CA CYS A 56 -13.91 -0.08 -7.25
C CYS A 56 -13.51 -1.54 -7.48
N ARG A 57 -13.13 -2.27 -6.43
CA ARG A 57 -12.63 -3.64 -6.53
C ARG A 57 -13.77 -4.59 -6.90
N ALA A 58 -13.57 -5.33 -8.00
CA ALA A 58 -14.39 -6.45 -8.42
C ALA A 58 -13.49 -7.59 -8.94
N GLN A 59 -13.95 -8.83 -8.82
CA GLN A 59 -13.26 -10.03 -9.30
C GLN A 59 -13.04 -9.91 -10.81
N ARG A 60 -11.80 -10.06 -11.24
CA ARG A 60 -11.43 -9.91 -12.65
C ARG A 60 -11.75 -11.19 -13.41
N SER A 61 -11.99 -11.08 -14.72
CA SER A 61 -12.09 -12.25 -15.58
C SER A 61 -10.79 -13.07 -15.50
N GLY A 62 -10.92 -14.37 -15.20
CA GLY A 62 -9.79 -15.28 -15.00
C GLY A 62 -9.10 -15.20 -13.62
N GLU A 63 -9.54 -14.30 -12.74
CA GLU A 63 -9.07 -14.26 -11.35
C GLU A 63 -9.81 -15.29 -10.50
N SER A 64 -9.06 -16.11 -9.77
CA SER A 64 -9.64 -17.04 -8.81
C SER A 64 -10.34 -16.29 -7.67
N THR A 65 -11.42 -16.85 -7.15
CA THR A 65 -12.14 -16.28 -6.00
C THR A 65 -11.22 -16.10 -4.80
N GLN A 66 -10.32 -17.04 -4.55
CA GLN A 66 -9.35 -16.94 -3.46
C GLN A 66 -8.41 -15.74 -3.64
N SER A 67 -7.89 -15.52 -4.85
CA SER A 67 -7.05 -14.34 -5.17
C SER A 67 -7.83 -13.04 -4.99
N TYR A 68 -9.10 -13.01 -5.40
CA TYR A 68 -9.99 -11.87 -5.20
C TYR A 68 -10.17 -11.57 -3.71
N ILE A 69 -10.55 -12.57 -2.90
CA ILE A 69 -10.77 -12.42 -1.45
C ILE A 69 -9.51 -11.89 -0.77
N GLN A 70 -8.34 -12.49 -1.03
CA GLN A 70 -7.09 -12.05 -0.42
C GLN A 70 -6.72 -10.61 -0.84
N GLY A 71 -6.98 -10.24 -2.09
CA GLY A 71 -6.78 -8.87 -2.56
C GLY A 71 -7.68 -7.86 -1.85
N VAL A 72 -8.97 -8.18 -1.64
CA VAL A 72 -9.90 -7.32 -0.90
C VAL A 72 -9.48 -7.19 0.57
N LEU A 73 -9.14 -8.31 1.24
CA LEU A 73 -8.70 -8.28 2.64
C LEU A 73 -7.41 -7.49 2.84
N GLY A 74 -6.45 -7.59 1.90
CA GLY A 74 -5.24 -6.78 1.91
C GLY A 74 -5.56 -5.28 1.83
N LEU A 75 -6.45 -4.89 0.91
CA LEU A 75 -6.91 -3.49 0.80
C LEU A 75 -7.64 -3.03 2.06
N CYS A 76 -8.50 -3.86 2.67
CA CYS A 76 -9.15 -3.55 3.94
C CYS A 76 -8.12 -3.24 5.04
N GLN A 77 -7.07 -4.05 5.14
CA GLN A 77 -5.99 -3.88 6.12
C GLN A 77 -5.20 -2.58 5.91
N GLU A 78 -4.93 -2.21 4.65
CA GLU A 78 -4.24 -0.96 4.30
C GLU A 78 -5.09 0.29 4.58
N VAL A 79 -6.39 0.20 4.32
CA VAL A 79 -7.36 1.28 4.55
C VAL A 79 -7.59 1.50 6.04
N ASN A 80 -7.97 0.44 6.74
CA ASN A 80 -8.27 0.47 8.17
C ASN A 80 -7.90 -0.88 8.80
N PRO A 81 -6.78 -0.97 9.54
CA PRO A 81 -6.39 -2.18 10.26
C PRO A 81 -7.43 -2.69 11.26
N LEU A 82 -8.37 -1.84 11.67
CA LEU A 82 -9.45 -2.15 12.62
C LEU A 82 -10.82 -2.21 11.92
N MET A 83 -10.85 -2.39 10.59
CA MET A 83 -12.09 -2.55 9.83
C MET A 83 -12.87 -3.75 10.37
N LYS A 84 -14.18 -3.57 10.59
CA LYS A 84 -15.03 -4.63 11.13
C LYS A 84 -15.29 -5.72 10.10
N GLU A 85 -15.60 -6.92 10.56
CA GLU A 85 -15.85 -8.06 9.66
C GLU A 85 -17.06 -7.85 8.75
N ASP A 86 -18.13 -7.21 9.24
CA ASP A 86 -19.31 -6.87 8.42
C ASP A 86 -18.99 -5.88 7.28
N GLU A 87 -18.12 -4.90 7.56
CA GLU A 87 -17.62 -3.97 6.54
C GLU A 87 -16.77 -4.70 5.48
N LYS A 88 -15.88 -5.61 5.90
CA LYS A 88 -15.07 -6.44 4.99
C LYS A 88 -15.96 -7.32 4.10
N VAL A 89 -16.98 -7.96 4.68
CA VAL A 89 -17.94 -8.79 3.93
C VAL A 89 -18.72 -7.95 2.91
N SER A 90 -19.13 -6.74 3.27
CA SER A 90 -19.79 -5.81 2.33
C SER A 90 -18.91 -5.52 1.11
N HIS A 91 -17.61 -5.28 1.32
CA HIS A 91 -16.66 -5.09 0.22
C HIS A 91 -16.48 -6.34 -0.65
N LEU A 92 -16.43 -7.53 -0.05
CA LEU A 92 -16.31 -8.79 -0.78
C LEU A 92 -17.53 -9.04 -1.68
N MET A 93 -18.73 -8.89 -1.12
CA MET A 93 -20.00 -9.17 -1.80
C MET A 93 -20.29 -8.20 -2.94
N LYS A 94 -19.76 -6.98 -2.90
CA LYS A 94 -19.97 -5.97 -3.95
C LYS A 94 -19.41 -6.38 -5.32
N GLY A 95 -18.35 -7.17 -5.34
CA GLY A 95 -17.55 -7.38 -6.54
C GLY A 95 -17.23 -8.83 -6.86
N VAL A 96 -17.73 -9.78 -6.07
CA VAL A 96 -17.54 -11.20 -6.35
C VAL A 96 -18.32 -11.61 -7.60
N ALA A 97 -17.80 -12.57 -8.35
CA ALA A 97 -18.45 -13.03 -9.57
C ALA A 97 -19.79 -13.72 -9.27
N GLU A 98 -20.80 -13.45 -10.10
CA GLU A 98 -22.19 -13.92 -9.91
C GLU A 98 -22.32 -15.45 -10.01
N ASP A 99 -21.39 -16.10 -10.70
CA ASP A 99 -21.33 -17.56 -10.83
C ASP A 99 -21.12 -18.27 -9.49
N ILE A 100 -20.59 -17.57 -8.48
CA ILE A 100 -20.49 -18.10 -7.11
C ILE A 100 -21.86 -18.28 -6.46
N TYR A 101 -22.85 -17.48 -6.85
CA TYR A 101 -24.21 -17.59 -6.33
C TYR A 101 -25.06 -18.63 -7.07
N GLN A 102 -24.52 -19.22 -8.15
CA GLN A 102 -25.25 -20.24 -8.87
C GLN A 102 -25.22 -21.56 -8.08
N PRO A 103 -26.39 -22.20 -7.86
CA PRO A 103 -26.42 -23.51 -7.25
C PRO A 103 -25.70 -24.53 -8.15
N CYS A 104 -24.93 -25.41 -7.52
CA CYS A 104 -24.22 -26.54 -8.14
C CYS A 104 -25.16 -27.42 -8.98
#